data_AF-A0A3P7PAR0-F1
#
_entry.id   AF-A0A3P7PAR0-F1
#
_cell.length_a   1.000
_cell.length_b   1.000
_cell.length_c   1.000
_cell.angle_alpha   90.00
_cell.angle_beta   90.00
_cell.angle_gamma   90.00
#
_symmetry.space_group_name_H-M   'P 1'
#
loop_
_entity.id
_entity.type
_entity.pdbx_description
1 polymer ?
#
loop_
_entity_poly.entity_id
_entity_poly.type
_entity_poly.pdbx_seq_one_letter_code
_entity_poly.pdbx_strand_id
1 'polypeptide(L)'
;MMDFLEKFEKRMEWIGVVDSIVNRRGRDTKIEGMFKGNDLTNIIVSVLLFIMEKTLEENNECDTQHIEEFLEVLLIEYYQMKLNIIEIKELAGYIIKDILQNSGERRIYSVFNYSKNTIEEIPIRLIVDKMVVEKESRKLNYMLTNQGYDFLFRTREVDEEIQLTIEQLKLKEYVKRKKFSNAVRQSVELITYVRQKKKEVENFILSIRQNINDVDIDKYEQLLKGTYSMLEDEYETMSDIRRMIQQAGDKISEELESSHQMEDKLMKAIQEIREITHNLGVAISEQRNLILNRHNLSDLYMDTIKRSFEYSFVKRFNISESILEPLEKYDVVLDKCIHLLEPLLLPEINKMLSIDQIYNQQLIFKEFDVEDSHFINTEEYEDEIEKQRIESISNKHVKIVLLLFSEIIKHKQIKLSEIIQELKQGNPKEYIELSQGRLIFFIAFKLFDFENISIKDFYLEKNKVMMGVSESFNLERCLIEIEDQIEGIKNTQAIIISKVADEITEVIEFEENGMRIREEVSMTDLLFEVVG
;
A
#
# COMPACT_ATOMS: atom_id res chain seq x y z
N MET A 1 4.69 -5.16 36.07
CA MET A 1 5.66 -4.11 35.69
C MET A 1 5.10 -3.49 34.41
N MET A 2 5.25 -2.19 34.17
CA MET A 2 4.72 -1.58 32.94
C MET A 2 5.66 -1.91 31.77
N ASP A 3 5.44 -3.04 31.10
CA ASP A 3 6.37 -3.59 30.08
C ASP A 3 6.63 -2.63 28.91
N PHE A 4 5.72 -1.71 28.62
CA PHE A 4 5.92 -0.68 27.59
C PHE A 4 7.02 0.35 27.94
N LEU A 5 7.41 0.46 29.21
CA LEU A 5 8.49 1.33 29.68
C LEU A 5 9.86 0.65 29.65
N GLU A 6 9.95 -0.58 29.14
CA GLU A 6 11.23 -1.26 29.00
C GLU A 6 12.14 -0.52 28.01
N LYS A 7 13.43 -0.37 28.37
CA LYS A 7 14.46 0.36 27.60
C LYS A 7 14.12 1.84 27.36
N PHE A 8 13.27 2.47 28.18
CA PHE A 8 12.88 3.88 28.06
C PHE A 8 14.11 4.81 28.07
N GLU A 9 15.12 4.49 28.87
CA GLU A 9 16.36 5.25 28.98
C GLU A 9 17.10 5.38 27.64
N LYS A 10 17.07 4.33 26.80
CA LYS A 10 17.68 4.35 25.46
C LYS A 10 16.92 5.25 24.48
N ARG A 11 15.60 5.37 24.65
CA ARG A 11 14.78 6.29 23.84
C ARG A 11 15.06 7.73 24.22
N MET A 12 15.21 8.00 25.51
CA MET A 12 15.55 9.33 26.01
C MET A 12 16.99 9.74 25.68
N GLU A 13 17.94 8.80 25.57
CA GLU A 13 19.28 9.07 25.04
C GLU A 13 19.22 9.67 23.61
N TRP A 14 18.37 9.10 22.74
CA TRP A 14 18.16 9.64 21.39
C TRP A 14 17.54 11.04 21.42
N ILE A 15 16.52 11.27 22.26
CA ILE A 15 15.94 12.61 22.45
C ILE A 15 17.00 13.59 22.97
N GLY A 16 17.88 13.15 23.86
CA GLY A 16 19.01 13.94 24.34
C GLY A 16 19.95 14.36 23.21
N VAL A 17 20.25 13.46 22.27
CA VAL A 17 21.04 13.80 21.08
C VAL A 17 20.33 14.87 20.23
N VAL A 18 19.03 14.71 19.95
CA VAL A 18 18.25 15.69 19.19
C VAL A 18 18.22 17.04 19.91
N ASP A 19 17.96 17.04 21.21
CA ASP A 19 18.02 18.23 22.08
C ASP A 19 19.38 18.93 21.96
N SER A 20 20.46 18.16 21.85
CA SER A 20 21.80 18.72 21.77
C SER A 20 22.04 19.59 20.53
N ILE A 21 21.39 19.25 19.42
CA ILE A 21 21.50 19.94 18.13
C ILE A 21 20.45 21.04 18.01
N VAL A 22 19.21 20.80 18.44
CA VAL A 22 18.07 21.69 18.24
C VAL A 22 18.01 22.80 19.29
N ASN A 23 18.21 22.46 20.57
CA ASN A 23 18.22 23.41 21.68
C ASN A 23 19.62 24.02 21.88
N ARG A 24 20.12 24.65 20.82
CA ARG A 24 21.41 25.35 20.74
C ARG A 24 21.33 26.86 21.01
N ARG A 25 20.11 27.42 21.15
CA ARG A 25 19.84 28.86 21.17
C ARG A 25 20.66 29.58 22.24
N GLY A 26 21.35 30.65 21.83
CA GLY A 26 22.07 31.57 22.73
C GLY A 26 23.54 31.24 22.97
N ARG A 27 24.15 30.35 22.17
CA ARG A 27 25.60 30.04 22.24
C ARG A 27 26.43 31.03 21.42
N ASP A 28 25.98 31.34 20.20
CA ASP A 28 26.54 32.44 19.40
C ASP A 28 25.43 33.14 18.63
N THR A 29 24.97 34.27 19.16
CA THR A 29 23.88 35.05 18.57
C THR A 29 24.22 35.68 17.22
N LYS A 30 25.52 35.80 16.87
CA LYS A 30 25.94 36.32 15.58
C LYS A 30 25.80 35.26 14.50
N ILE A 31 26.36 34.06 14.74
CA ILE A 31 26.29 32.95 13.78
C ILE A 31 24.86 32.42 13.68
N GLU A 32 24.15 32.25 14.81
CA GLU A 32 22.74 31.82 14.81
C GLU A 32 21.83 32.82 14.08
N GLY A 33 22.16 34.11 14.10
CA GLY A 33 21.42 35.16 13.38
C GLY A 33 21.64 35.19 11.86
N MET A 34 22.67 34.51 11.34
CA MET A 34 22.95 34.44 9.90
C MET A 34 21.99 33.48 9.16
N PHE A 35 21.37 32.55 9.88
CA PHE A 35 20.54 31.49 9.30
C PHE A 35 19.08 31.62 9.75
N LYS A 36 18.12 31.35 8.85
CA LYS A 36 16.69 31.45 9.15
C LYS A 36 16.12 30.08 9.50
N GLY A 37 15.15 30.06 10.42
CA GLY A 37 14.40 28.84 10.75
C GLY A 37 15.30 27.67 11.15
N ASN A 38 15.24 26.58 10.38
CA ASN A 38 15.96 25.33 10.62
C ASN A 38 17.24 25.18 9.78
N ASP A 39 17.64 26.19 9.00
CA ASP A 39 18.75 26.09 8.05
C ASP A 39 20.07 25.68 8.72
N LEU A 40 20.40 26.31 9.86
CA LEU A 40 21.58 25.95 10.64
C LEU A 40 21.51 24.52 11.19
N THR A 41 20.30 24.04 11.55
CA THR A 41 20.11 22.63 11.96
C THR A 41 20.48 21.69 10.82
N ASN A 42 20.02 22.00 9.60
CA ASN A 42 20.29 21.21 8.41
C ASN A 42 21.79 21.20 8.07
N ILE A 43 22.46 22.34 8.19
CA ILE A 43 23.91 22.45 7.97
C ILE A 43 24.68 21.62 9.00
N ILE A 44 24.31 21.66 10.29
CA ILE A 44 24.94 20.84 11.34
C ILE A 44 24.78 19.35 11.05
N VAL A 45 23.58 18.90 10.67
CA VAL A 45 23.33 17.50 10.32
C VAL A 45 24.11 17.10 9.06
N SER A 46 24.22 17.99 8.07
CA SER A 46 25.01 17.75 6.85
C SER A 46 26.50 17.59 7.17
N VAL A 47 27.04 18.40 8.09
CA VAL A 47 28.43 18.26 8.58
C VAL A 47 28.61 16.92 9.31
N LEU A 48 27.64 16.50 10.13
CA LEU A 48 27.68 15.18 10.79
C LEU A 48 27.70 14.02 9.78
N LEU A 49 26.89 14.10 8.72
CA LEU A 49 26.87 13.11 7.62
C LEU A 49 28.20 13.09 6.86
N PHE A 50 28.77 14.26 6.58
CA PHE A 50 30.08 14.36 5.92
C PHE A 50 31.20 13.73 6.77
N ILE A 51 31.20 13.98 8.08
CA ILE A 51 32.15 13.35 9.01
C ILE A 51 31.93 11.83 9.01
N MET A 52 30.68 11.36 8.99
CA MET A 52 30.37 9.93 8.88
C MET A 52 31.00 9.31 7.64
N GLU A 53 30.77 9.89 6.48
CA GLU A 53 31.29 9.41 5.20
C GLU A 53 32.83 9.33 5.22
N LYS A 54 33.49 10.39 5.70
CA LYS A 54 34.95 10.43 5.82
C LYS A 54 35.52 9.44 6.83
N THR A 55 34.78 9.12 7.90
CA THR A 55 35.19 8.12 8.89
C THR A 55 34.97 6.67 8.44
N LEU A 56 34.22 6.45 7.36
CA LEU A 56 33.98 5.13 6.77
C LEU A 56 34.94 4.85 5.59
N GLU A 57 35.56 5.87 5.00
CA GLU A 57 36.61 5.73 3.97
C GLU A 57 37.91 5.13 4.55
N GLU A 58 38.64 4.34 3.76
CA GLU A 58 39.87 3.63 4.18
C GLU A 58 40.96 4.55 4.77
N ASN A 59 40.94 5.85 4.43
CA ASN A 59 41.93 6.83 4.85
C ASN A 59 41.58 7.59 6.15
N ASN A 60 40.40 7.41 6.76
CA ASN A 60 40.02 7.89 8.11
C ASN A 60 40.34 9.35 8.51
N GLU A 61 40.71 10.24 7.59
CA GLU A 61 41.22 11.58 7.90
C GLU A 61 40.15 12.66 7.68
N CYS A 62 39.46 13.05 8.75
CA CYS A 62 38.56 14.20 8.79
C CYS A 62 39.16 15.31 9.65
N ASP A 63 39.95 16.19 9.03
CA ASP A 63 40.50 17.38 9.68
C ASP A 63 39.54 18.58 9.56
N THR A 64 39.77 19.62 10.37
CA THR A 64 39.00 20.88 10.30
C THR A 64 38.97 21.47 8.89
N GLN A 65 40.07 21.36 8.13
CA GLN A 65 40.15 21.88 6.77
C GLN A 65 39.17 21.17 5.82
N HIS A 66 38.98 19.86 5.94
CA HIS A 66 38.02 19.13 5.12
C HIS A 66 36.58 19.59 5.39
N ILE A 67 36.27 19.94 6.65
CA ILE A 67 34.94 20.45 7.03
C ILE A 67 34.75 21.89 6.53
N GLU A 68 35.78 22.73 6.57
CA GLU A 68 35.76 24.09 6.01
C GLU A 68 35.48 24.07 4.50
N GLU A 69 36.20 23.22 3.75
CA GLU A 69 36.00 23.05 2.30
C GLU A 69 34.59 22.53 1.98
N PHE A 70 34.09 21.57 2.75
CA PHE A 70 32.71 21.07 2.60
C PHE A 70 31.66 22.15 2.86
N LEU A 71 31.82 22.95 3.91
CA LEU A 71 30.91 24.05 4.23
C LEU A 71 30.91 25.13 3.15
N GLU A 72 32.07 25.43 2.56
CA GLU A 72 32.18 26.39 1.46
C GLU A 72 31.32 25.95 0.26
N VAL A 73 31.48 24.70 -0.18
CA VAL A 73 30.71 24.12 -1.30
C VAL A 73 29.23 24.10 -0.96
N LEU A 74 28.86 23.58 0.22
CA LEU A 74 27.48 23.44 0.65
C LEU A 74 26.73 24.78 0.70
N LEU A 75 27.36 25.83 1.24
CA LEU A 75 26.75 27.15 1.35
C LEU A 75 26.59 27.86 -0.01
N ILE A 76 27.57 27.70 -0.91
CA ILE A 76 27.52 28.31 -2.24
C ILE A 76 26.45 27.63 -3.11
N GLU A 77 26.44 26.30 -3.15
CA GLU A 77 25.59 25.53 -4.06
C GLU A 77 24.13 25.50 -3.63
N TYR A 78 23.84 25.31 -2.34
CA TYR A 78 22.48 25.06 -1.86
C TYR A 78 21.85 26.26 -1.15
N TYR A 79 22.64 27.07 -0.46
CA TYR A 79 22.14 28.23 0.30
C TYR A 79 22.36 29.57 -0.42
N GLN A 80 23.08 29.57 -1.55
CA GLN A 80 23.44 30.78 -2.30
C GLN A 80 24.15 31.85 -1.44
N MET A 81 24.83 31.42 -0.37
CA MET A 81 25.53 32.28 0.57
C MET A 81 27.03 32.22 0.30
N LYS A 82 27.62 33.39 0.03
CA LYS A 82 29.08 33.53 -0.09
C LYS A 82 29.63 34.13 1.20
N LEU A 83 30.22 33.28 2.02
CA LEU A 83 30.95 33.69 3.22
C LEU A 83 32.44 33.86 2.90
N ASN A 84 33.11 34.75 3.63
CA ASN A 84 34.56 34.88 3.56
C ASN A 84 35.23 33.70 4.27
N ILE A 85 36.49 33.41 3.92
CA ILE A 85 37.29 32.32 4.54
C ILE A 85 37.30 32.41 6.07
N ILE A 86 37.31 33.62 6.64
CA ILE A 86 37.29 33.84 8.09
C ILE A 86 35.95 33.41 8.69
N GLU A 87 34.84 33.74 8.04
CA GLU A 87 33.49 33.41 8.49
C GLU A 87 33.21 31.91 8.38
N ILE A 88 33.74 31.24 7.35
CA ILE A 88 33.67 29.77 7.20
C ILE A 88 34.43 29.08 8.33
N LYS A 89 35.60 29.59 8.70
CA LYS A 89 36.39 29.08 9.84
C LYS A 89 35.68 29.26 11.18
N GLU A 90 35.06 30.42 11.38
CA GLU A 90 34.25 30.68 12.58
C GLU A 90 33.04 29.74 12.64
N LEU A 91 32.35 29.52 11.52
CA LEU A 91 31.21 28.60 11.42
C LEU A 91 31.63 27.14 11.68
N ALA A 92 32.70 26.66 11.04
CA ALA A 92 33.23 25.32 11.25
C ALA A 92 33.64 25.12 12.72
N GLY A 93 34.31 26.12 13.30
CA GLY A 93 34.69 26.13 14.71
C GLY A 93 33.49 26.03 15.65
N TYR A 94 32.44 26.81 15.40
CA TYR A 94 31.21 26.81 16.18
C TYR A 94 30.47 25.46 16.08
N ILE A 95 30.31 24.92 14.87
CA ILE A 95 29.66 23.61 14.66
C ILE A 95 30.44 22.51 15.40
N ILE A 96 31.75 22.42 15.18
CA ILE A 96 32.56 21.33 15.74
C ILE A 96 32.69 21.48 17.26
N LYS A 97 33.15 22.64 17.74
CA LYS A 97 33.50 22.82 19.15
C LYS A 97 32.27 23.04 20.00
N ASP A 98 31.43 24.00 19.64
CA ASP A 98 30.34 24.43 20.52
C ASP A 98 29.11 23.54 20.42
N ILE A 99 28.84 22.96 19.26
CA ILE A 99 27.66 22.09 19.07
C ILE A 99 28.03 20.61 19.23
N LEU A 100 28.95 20.10 18.42
CA LEU A 100 29.20 18.66 18.34
C LEU A 100 30.12 18.13 19.46
N GLN A 101 31.03 18.96 19.98
CA GLN A 101 31.88 18.68 21.15
C GLN A 101 31.38 19.34 22.44
N ASN A 102 30.24 20.04 22.42
CA ASN A 102 29.65 20.73 23.59
C ASN A 102 30.65 21.64 24.34
N SER A 103 31.43 22.42 23.62
CA SER A 103 32.49 23.31 24.11
C SER A 103 33.54 22.59 25.00
N GLY A 104 33.68 21.27 24.86
CA GLY A 104 34.57 20.44 25.67
C GLY A 104 34.02 20.04 27.05
N GLU A 105 32.79 20.45 27.37
CA GLU A 105 32.10 20.06 28.61
C GLU A 105 31.22 18.82 28.39
N ARG A 106 31.09 17.97 29.41
CA ARG A 106 30.18 16.83 29.36
C ARG A 106 28.74 17.34 29.41
N ARG A 107 28.06 17.43 28.26
CA ARG A 107 26.62 17.64 28.24
C ARG A 107 25.94 16.42 28.83
N ILE A 108 25.22 16.63 29.92
CA ILE A 108 24.51 15.59 30.65
C ILE A 108 23.01 15.76 30.39
N TYR A 109 22.34 14.66 30.08
CA TYR A 109 20.90 14.60 29.92
C TYR A 109 20.31 13.70 31.01
N SER A 110 19.49 14.28 31.88
CA SER A 110 18.89 13.58 33.02
C SER A 110 17.67 12.78 32.57
N VAL A 111 17.69 11.48 32.84
CA VAL A 111 16.64 10.54 32.44
C VAL A 111 16.18 9.74 33.65
N PHE A 112 14.86 9.50 33.74
CA PHE A 112 14.33 8.63 34.78
C PHE A 112 14.38 7.16 34.32
N ASN A 113 15.13 6.33 35.03
CA ASN A 113 15.17 4.89 34.79
C ASN A 113 14.04 4.21 35.57
N TYR A 114 12.96 3.83 34.87
CA TYR A 114 11.79 3.20 35.49
C TYR A 114 12.07 1.80 36.05
N SER A 115 13.11 1.09 35.58
CA SER A 115 13.50 -0.22 36.10
C SER A 115 14.25 -0.12 37.44
N LYS A 116 15.06 0.93 37.62
CA LYS A 116 15.84 1.17 38.84
C LYS A 116 15.19 2.18 39.79
N ASN A 117 14.16 2.89 39.33
CA ASN A 117 13.49 3.98 40.03
C ASN A 117 14.45 5.11 40.45
N THR A 118 15.43 5.41 39.60
CA THR A 118 16.48 6.41 39.84
C THR A 118 16.63 7.34 38.65
N ILE A 119 17.04 8.59 38.91
CA ILE A 119 17.47 9.51 37.85
C ILE A 119 18.89 9.13 37.47
N GLU A 120 19.10 8.80 36.20
CA GLU A 120 20.40 8.54 35.59
C GLU A 120 20.80 9.72 34.70
N GLU A 121 22.09 10.02 34.68
CA GLU A 121 22.67 11.11 33.91
C GLU A 121 23.42 10.53 32.70
N ILE A 122 22.90 10.78 31.50
CA ILE A 122 23.46 10.26 30.25
C ILE A 122 24.36 11.32 29.62
N PRO A 123 25.67 11.08 29.46
CA PRO A 123 26.54 12.00 28.75
C PRO A 123 26.28 11.90 27.24
N ILE A 124 26.07 13.05 26.58
CA ILE A 124 25.88 13.14 25.14
C ILE A 124 27.17 13.66 24.50
N ARG A 125 27.74 12.88 23.59
CA ARG A 125 28.91 13.28 22.79
C ARG A 125 28.78 12.68 21.40
N LEU A 126 28.72 13.53 20.37
CA LEU A 126 28.53 13.11 18.99
C LEU A 126 29.84 12.82 18.25
N ILE A 127 30.91 13.57 18.57
CA ILE A 127 32.22 13.43 17.93
C ILE A 127 33.35 13.34 18.98
N VAL A 128 34.38 12.57 18.64
CA VAL A 128 35.65 12.45 19.35
C VAL A 128 36.79 12.97 18.47
N ASP A 129 37.72 13.65 19.09
CA ASP A 129 38.97 14.11 18.51
C ASP A 129 40.10 13.10 18.77
N LYS A 130 40.86 12.75 17.73
CA LYS A 130 42.10 11.98 17.82
C LYS A 130 43.26 12.85 17.33
N MET A 131 44.32 12.89 18.12
CA MET A 131 45.56 13.58 17.76
C MET A 131 46.38 12.66 16.84
N VAL A 132 46.53 13.05 15.57
CA VAL A 132 47.43 12.37 14.63
C VAL A 132 48.63 13.28 14.39
N VAL A 133 49.83 12.75 14.64
CA VAL A 133 51.08 13.49 14.44
C VAL A 133 51.59 13.20 13.04
N GLU A 134 51.41 14.16 12.14
CA GLU A 134 51.92 14.07 10.78
C GLU A 134 52.96 15.17 10.54
N LYS A 135 54.20 14.77 10.25
CA LYS A 135 55.33 15.60 9.78
C LYS A 135 55.39 17.01 10.42
N GLU A 136 55.59 17.05 11.74
CA GLU A 136 55.80 18.26 12.56
C GLU A 136 54.58 19.19 12.78
N SER A 137 53.41 18.86 12.24
CA SER A 137 52.15 19.56 12.54
C SER A 137 51.23 18.71 13.42
N ARG A 138 50.61 19.32 14.44
CA ARG A 138 49.60 18.66 15.29
C ARG A 138 48.24 18.82 14.61
N LYS A 139 47.71 17.75 14.02
CA LYS A 139 46.38 17.74 13.39
C LYS A 139 45.36 17.02 14.28
N LEU A 140 44.17 17.60 14.38
CA LEU A 140 43.02 17.05 15.11
C LEU A 140 42.10 16.38 14.10
N ASN A 141 42.02 15.05 14.17
CA ASN A 141 41.16 14.26 13.31
C ASN A 141 39.86 13.93 14.06
N TYR A 142 38.71 14.19 13.42
CA TYR A 142 37.38 14.02 14.01
C TYR A 142 36.77 12.68 13.62
N MET A 143 36.22 11.96 14.61
CA MET A 143 35.50 10.71 14.40
C MET A 143 34.14 10.74 15.11
N LEU A 144 33.13 10.13 14.50
CA LEU A 144 31.84 9.93 15.17
C LEU A 144 31.97 8.98 16.36
N THR A 145 31.21 9.26 17.41
CA THR A 145 30.98 8.33 18.51
C THR A 145 29.89 7.33 18.15
N ASN A 146 29.73 6.28 18.95
CA ASN A 146 28.62 5.33 18.80
C ASN A 146 27.26 6.04 18.86
N GLN A 147 27.08 7.05 19.72
CA GLN A 147 25.85 7.85 19.77
C GLN A 147 25.61 8.64 18.47
N GLY A 148 26.67 9.17 17.86
CA GLY A 148 26.59 9.87 16.58
C GLY A 148 26.25 8.95 15.42
N TYR A 149 26.85 7.75 15.37
CA TYR A 149 26.48 6.72 14.41
C TYR A 149 25.04 6.25 14.61
N ASP A 150 24.63 5.92 15.84
CA ASP A 150 23.27 5.47 16.15
C ASP A 150 22.23 6.54 15.81
N PHE A 151 22.56 7.82 15.99
CA PHE A 151 21.70 8.93 15.59
C PHE A 151 21.54 9.03 14.06
N LEU A 152 22.65 9.04 13.31
CA LEU A 152 22.61 9.20 11.85
C LEU A 152 22.02 7.98 11.12
N PHE A 153 22.27 6.77 11.63
CA PHE A 153 21.66 5.57 11.06
C PHE A 153 20.14 5.55 11.25
N ARG A 154 19.63 6.09 12.36
CA ARG A 154 18.19 6.17 12.63
C ARG A 154 17.45 7.28 11.89
N THR A 155 18.17 8.28 11.36
CA THR A 155 17.54 9.46 10.70
C THR A 155 17.55 9.42 9.19
N ARG A 156 18.32 8.51 8.57
CA ARG A 156 18.21 8.21 7.13
C ARG A 156 16.90 7.44 6.91
N GLU A 157 16.21 7.64 5.76
CA GLU A 157 15.00 6.93 5.29
C GLU A 157 15.14 5.39 5.16
N VAL A 158 16.09 4.80 5.90
CA VAL A 158 16.56 3.42 5.87
C VAL A 158 15.96 2.56 7.00
N ASP A 159 15.21 3.17 7.93
CA ASP A 159 14.81 2.46 9.15
C ASP A 159 13.61 1.51 8.98
N GLU A 160 12.76 1.63 7.97
CA GLU A 160 11.69 0.63 7.76
C GLU A 160 12.14 -0.57 6.91
N GLU A 161 13.14 -0.38 6.09
CA GLU A 161 13.55 -1.29 5.03
C GLU A 161 14.73 -2.20 5.46
N ILE A 162 15.70 -1.68 6.23
CA ILE A 162 16.94 -2.40 6.59
C ILE A 162 16.92 -2.95 8.03
N GLN A 163 15.93 -2.59 8.86
CA GLN A 163 15.87 -3.06 10.25
C GLN A 163 15.79 -4.58 10.36
N LEU A 164 15.02 -5.25 9.49
CA LEU A 164 14.97 -6.71 9.45
C LEU A 164 16.36 -7.30 9.16
N THR A 165 17.05 -6.76 8.16
CA THR A 165 18.42 -7.17 7.77
C THR A 165 19.40 -7.05 8.92
N ILE A 166 19.33 -5.96 9.69
CA ILE A 166 20.22 -5.73 10.84
C ILE A 166 19.97 -6.76 11.94
N GLU A 167 18.70 -7.01 12.28
CA GLU A 167 18.36 -7.98 13.31
C GLU A 167 18.75 -9.42 12.89
N GLN A 168 18.62 -9.75 11.60
CA GLN A 168 19.11 -11.01 11.04
C GLN A 168 20.64 -11.14 11.10
N LEU A 169 21.38 -10.07 10.74
CA LEU A 169 22.84 -10.05 10.81
C LEU A 169 23.33 -10.20 12.26
N LYS A 170 22.68 -9.53 13.22
CA LYS A 170 22.98 -9.71 14.66
C LYS A 170 22.78 -11.15 15.09
N LEU A 171 21.67 -11.78 14.68
CA LEU A 171 21.39 -13.17 15.00
C LEU A 171 22.49 -14.09 14.44
N LYS A 172 22.83 -13.91 13.16
CA LYS A 172 23.91 -14.64 12.48
C LYS A 172 25.24 -14.52 13.24
N GLU A 173 25.57 -13.32 13.72
CA GLU A 173 26.81 -13.08 14.45
C GLU A 173 26.80 -13.71 15.85
N TYR A 174 25.68 -13.68 16.58
CA TYR A 174 25.58 -14.35 17.87
C TYR A 174 25.71 -15.87 17.75
N VAL A 175 25.12 -16.47 16.71
CA VAL A 175 25.24 -17.91 16.41
C VAL A 175 26.69 -18.25 16.08
N LYS A 176 27.37 -17.48 15.21
CA LYS A 176 28.80 -17.69 14.88
C LYS A 176 29.70 -17.63 16.11
N ARG A 177 29.45 -16.68 17.03
CA ARG A 177 30.24 -16.52 18.27
C ARG A 177 29.86 -17.49 19.38
N LYS A 178 29.00 -18.48 19.13
CA LYS A 178 28.45 -19.44 20.12
C LYS A 178 27.80 -18.74 21.34
N LYS A 179 27.23 -17.53 21.16
CA LYS A 179 26.53 -16.76 22.21
C LYS A 179 25.02 -17.00 22.15
N PHE A 180 24.59 -18.24 22.43
CA PHE A 180 23.22 -18.70 22.19
C PHE A 180 22.15 -17.99 23.03
N SER A 181 22.40 -17.72 24.32
CA SER A 181 21.49 -16.92 25.16
C SER A 181 21.13 -15.55 24.56
N ASN A 182 22.08 -14.83 23.94
CA ASN A 182 21.80 -13.56 23.26
C ASN A 182 21.06 -13.78 21.93
N ALA A 183 21.35 -14.88 21.24
CA ALA A 183 20.66 -15.25 20.00
C ALA A 183 19.18 -15.61 20.25
N VAL A 184 18.84 -16.20 21.40
CA VAL A 184 17.43 -16.43 21.80
C VAL A 184 16.68 -15.11 21.86
N ARG A 185 17.20 -14.12 22.60
CA ARG A 185 16.56 -12.79 22.69
C ARG A 185 16.41 -12.14 21.31
N GLN A 186 17.45 -12.25 20.49
CA GLN A 186 17.46 -11.70 19.14
C GLN A 186 16.42 -12.37 18.22
N SER A 187 16.18 -13.68 18.39
CA SER A 187 15.15 -14.41 17.63
C SER A 187 13.72 -13.97 17.98
N VAL A 188 13.48 -13.55 19.23
CA VAL A 188 12.18 -13.00 19.66
C VAL A 188 11.98 -11.58 19.09
N GLU A 189 13.04 -10.77 19.05
CA GLU A 189 13.01 -9.43 18.43
C GLU A 189 12.67 -9.53 16.92
N LEU A 190 13.19 -10.54 16.21
CA LEU A 190 12.84 -10.80 14.81
C LEU A 190 11.34 -11.14 14.61
N ILE A 191 10.76 -12.01 15.43
CA ILE A 191 9.31 -12.32 15.36
C ILE A 191 8.50 -11.04 15.57
N THR A 192 8.87 -10.25 16.57
CA THR A 192 8.18 -9.00 16.90
C THR A 192 8.19 -8.03 15.72
N TYR A 193 9.32 -7.96 15.01
CA TYR A 193 9.48 -7.14 13.82
C TYR A 193 8.58 -7.60 12.67
N VAL A 194 8.58 -8.91 12.35
CA VAL A 194 7.72 -9.47 11.29
C VAL A 194 6.23 -9.21 11.60
N ARG A 195 5.82 -9.35 12.87
CA ARG A 195 4.45 -9.03 13.31
C ARG A 195 4.12 -7.54 13.21
N GLN A 196 5.06 -6.67 13.52
CA GLN A 196 4.88 -5.23 13.35
C GLN A 196 4.66 -4.90 11.87
N LYS A 197 5.47 -5.46 10.97
CA LYS A 197 5.30 -5.28 9.52
C LYS A 197 3.98 -5.85 9.01
N LYS A 198 3.53 -7.00 9.53
CA LYS A 198 2.18 -7.51 9.25
C LYS A 198 1.09 -6.51 9.62
N LYS A 199 1.16 -5.94 10.83
CA LYS A 199 0.17 -4.97 11.32
C LYS A 199 0.19 -3.66 10.54
N GLU A 200 1.37 -3.24 10.09
CA GLU A 200 1.54 -2.05 9.25
C GLU A 200 0.81 -2.23 7.91
N VAL A 201 1.01 -3.38 7.25
CA VAL A 201 0.27 -3.76 6.03
C VAL A 201 -1.23 -3.80 6.31
N GLU A 202 -1.67 -4.42 7.41
CA GLU A 202 -3.10 -4.50 7.79
C GLU A 202 -3.73 -3.12 8.01
N ASN A 203 -3.06 -2.22 8.73
CA ASN A 203 -3.54 -0.85 8.94
C ASN A 203 -3.62 -0.07 7.62
N PHE A 204 -2.65 -0.27 6.73
CA PHE A 204 -2.63 0.38 5.43
C PHE A 204 -3.79 -0.09 4.53
N ILE A 205 -4.15 -1.38 4.57
CA ILE A 205 -5.37 -1.90 3.92
C ILE A 205 -6.62 -1.21 4.46
N LEU A 206 -6.70 -1.03 5.78
CA LEU A 206 -7.84 -0.35 6.39
C LEU A 206 -7.92 1.11 5.93
N SER A 207 -6.78 1.79 5.82
CA SER A 207 -6.73 3.15 5.26
C SER A 207 -7.24 3.22 3.82
N ILE A 208 -6.83 2.27 2.97
CA ILE A 208 -7.34 2.15 1.58
C ILE A 208 -8.85 1.96 1.57
N ARG A 209 -9.39 1.06 2.41
CA ARG A 209 -10.84 0.80 2.48
C ARG A 209 -11.63 2.01 2.96
N GLN A 210 -11.04 2.85 3.78
CA GLN A 210 -11.70 4.01 4.39
C GLN A 210 -11.65 5.25 3.50
N ASN A 211 -10.52 5.56 2.87
CA ASN A 211 -10.35 6.75 2.02
C ASN A 211 -9.36 6.49 0.87
N ILE A 212 -9.88 6.17 -0.31
CA ILE A 212 -9.10 5.91 -1.53
C ILE A 212 -8.54 7.21 -2.12
N ASN A 213 -9.27 8.31 -1.96
CA ASN A 213 -8.96 9.60 -2.61
C ASN A 213 -7.68 10.27 -2.09
N ASP A 214 -7.20 9.90 -0.90
CA ASP A 214 -6.00 10.47 -0.28
C ASP A 214 -4.72 9.64 -0.58
N VAL A 215 -4.84 8.48 -1.22
CA VAL A 215 -3.72 7.56 -1.43
C VAL A 215 -3.23 7.65 -2.88
N ASP A 216 -2.01 8.16 -3.04
CA ASP A 216 -1.30 8.25 -4.33
C ASP A 216 -0.90 6.86 -4.85
N ILE A 217 -1.37 6.52 -6.07
CA ILE A 217 -1.23 5.19 -6.70
C ILE A 217 0.24 4.85 -6.95
N ASP A 218 1.05 5.82 -7.36
CA ASP A 218 2.45 5.58 -7.68
C ASP A 218 3.27 5.29 -6.41
N LYS A 219 2.91 5.92 -5.29
CA LYS A 219 3.51 5.65 -3.98
C LYS A 219 3.10 4.28 -3.44
N TYR A 220 1.84 3.86 -3.68
CA TYR A 220 1.35 2.53 -3.33
C TYR A 220 2.18 1.44 -4.03
N GLU A 221 2.36 1.55 -5.35
CA GLU A 221 3.06 0.54 -6.12
C GLU A 221 4.55 0.46 -5.75
N GLN A 222 5.17 1.61 -5.48
CA GLN A 222 6.57 1.69 -5.03
C GLN A 222 6.76 1.11 -3.62
N LEU A 223 5.91 1.48 -2.65
CA LEU A 223 6.04 1.02 -1.26
C LEU A 223 5.80 -0.49 -1.16
N LEU A 224 4.79 -1.03 -1.85
CA LEU A 224 4.53 -2.46 -1.87
C LEU A 224 5.61 -3.25 -2.59
N LYS A 225 6.06 -2.80 -3.77
CA LYS A 225 7.16 -3.46 -4.48
C LYS A 225 8.44 -3.43 -3.64
N GLY A 226 8.77 -2.30 -3.01
CA GLY A 226 9.92 -2.16 -2.11
C GLY A 226 9.82 -3.12 -0.91
N THR A 227 8.71 -3.04 -0.17
CA THR A 227 8.50 -3.86 1.03
C THR A 227 8.51 -5.36 0.71
N TYR A 228 7.86 -5.80 -0.36
CA TYR A 228 7.84 -7.21 -0.74
C TYR A 228 9.16 -7.70 -1.31
N SER A 229 9.87 -6.90 -2.12
CA SER A 229 11.21 -7.24 -2.60
C SER A 229 12.15 -7.45 -1.43
N MET A 230 12.10 -6.59 -0.42
CA MET A 230 12.91 -6.76 0.79
C MET A 230 12.50 -7.98 1.60
N LEU A 231 11.20 -8.24 1.77
CA LEU A 231 10.76 -9.45 2.46
C LEU A 231 11.16 -10.73 1.71
N GLU A 232 11.25 -10.73 0.38
CA GLU A 232 11.76 -11.85 -0.41
C GLU A 232 13.27 -12.03 -0.22
N ASP A 233 14.06 -10.96 -0.33
CA ASP A 233 15.51 -10.99 -0.11
C ASP A 233 15.86 -11.47 1.32
N GLU A 234 15.11 -10.97 2.32
CA GLU A 234 15.28 -11.31 3.72
C GLU A 234 14.82 -12.75 4.05
N TYR A 235 13.99 -13.37 3.21
CA TYR A 235 13.56 -14.75 3.39
C TYR A 235 14.71 -15.73 3.13
N GLU A 236 15.50 -15.48 2.08
CA GLU A 236 16.66 -16.30 1.74
C GLU A 236 17.72 -16.27 2.86
N THR A 237 18.00 -15.08 3.39
CA THR A 237 18.95 -14.89 4.49
C THR A 237 18.47 -15.55 5.79
N MET A 238 17.18 -15.53 6.10
CA MET A 238 16.61 -16.26 7.24
C MET A 238 16.72 -17.79 7.07
N SER A 239 16.50 -18.30 5.86
CA SER A 239 16.72 -19.72 5.53
C SER A 239 18.18 -20.14 5.72
N ASP A 240 19.11 -19.28 5.31
CA ASP A 240 20.55 -19.48 5.52
C ASP A 240 20.95 -19.50 6.98
N ILE A 241 20.39 -18.59 7.79
CA ILE A 241 20.60 -18.58 9.25
C ILE A 241 20.06 -19.86 9.87
N ARG A 242 18.91 -20.37 9.43
CA ARG A 242 18.35 -21.66 9.89
C ARG A 242 19.32 -22.81 9.66
N ARG A 243 19.89 -22.89 8.45
CA ARG A 243 20.89 -23.91 8.10
C ARG A 243 22.15 -23.79 8.96
N MET A 244 22.61 -22.57 9.24
CA MET A 244 23.76 -22.34 10.11
C MET A 244 23.50 -22.77 11.56
N ILE A 245 22.31 -22.51 12.09
CA ILE A 245 21.91 -22.93 13.44
C ILE A 245 21.84 -24.46 13.52
N GLN A 246 21.29 -25.12 12.49
CA GLN A 246 21.23 -26.58 12.44
C GLN A 246 22.63 -27.21 12.46
N GLN A 247 23.54 -26.72 11.62
CA GLN A 247 24.94 -27.15 11.62
C GLN A 247 25.67 -26.88 12.95
N ALA A 248 25.33 -25.79 13.64
CA ALA A 248 25.88 -25.50 14.96
C ALA A 248 25.33 -26.45 16.04
N GLY A 249 24.05 -26.83 15.92
CA GLY A 249 23.40 -27.84 16.77
C GLY A 249 24.02 -29.22 16.60
N ASP A 250 24.20 -29.68 15.36
CA ASP A 250 24.77 -31.00 15.06
C ASP A 250 26.20 -31.14 15.63
N LYS A 251 27.04 -30.11 15.46
CA LYS A 251 28.41 -30.08 16.03
C LYS A 251 28.42 -30.14 17.55
N ILE A 252 27.48 -29.47 18.21
CA ILE A 252 27.38 -29.48 19.68
C ILE A 252 26.87 -30.84 20.17
N SER A 253 25.96 -31.48 19.44
CA SER A 253 25.52 -32.85 19.72
C SER A 253 26.67 -33.87 19.59
N GLU A 254 27.51 -33.76 18.56
CA GLU A 254 28.72 -34.60 18.40
C GLU A 254 29.77 -34.35 19.52
N GLU A 255 29.94 -33.09 19.95
CA GLU A 255 30.82 -32.72 21.09
C GLU A 255 30.30 -33.31 22.42
N LEU A 256 28.98 -33.47 22.58
CA LEU A 256 28.34 -34.05 23.76
C LEU A 256 28.51 -35.58 23.82
N GLU A 257 28.44 -36.26 22.68
CA GLU A 257 28.71 -37.70 22.58
C GLU A 257 30.18 -38.07 22.85
N SER A 258 31.11 -37.12 22.64
CA SER A 258 32.55 -37.35 22.75
C SER A 258 33.19 -36.90 24.06
N SER A 259 32.53 -36.05 24.88
CA SER A 259 33.14 -35.44 26.08
C SER A 259 32.20 -35.38 27.30
N HIS A 260 32.47 -36.19 28.33
CA HIS A 260 31.67 -36.28 29.57
C HIS A 260 31.91 -35.15 30.60
N GLN A 261 32.77 -34.17 30.33
CA GLN A 261 33.20 -33.19 31.35
C GLN A 261 32.41 -31.86 31.34
N MET A 262 31.44 -31.68 30.43
CA MET A 262 30.70 -30.41 30.25
C MET A 262 29.21 -30.59 29.91
N GLU A 263 28.58 -31.65 30.42
CA GLU A 263 27.20 -32.03 30.10
C GLU A 263 26.17 -30.91 30.35
N ASP A 264 26.23 -30.24 31.50
CA ASP A 264 25.25 -29.20 31.88
C ASP A 264 25.30 -27.94 30.99
N LYS A 265 26.49 -27.53 30.53
CA LYS A 265 26.63 -26.36 29.67
C LYS A 265 26.24 -26.67 28.23
N LEU A 266 26.55 -27.87 27.76
CA LEU A 266 26.18 -28.33 26.42
C LEU A 266 24.67 -28.57 26.32
N MET A 267 24.05 -29.14 27.36
CA MET A 267 22.59 -29.30 27.45
C MET A 267 21.84 -27.96 27.39
N LYS A 268 22.34 -26.93 28.09
CA LYS A 268 21.78 -25.57 28.00
C LYS A 268 21.92 -24.98 26.61
N ALA A 269 23.08 -25.14 25.97
CA ALA A 269 23.29 -24.65 24.61
C ALA A 269 22.36 -25.34 23.60
N ILE A 270 22.10 -26.65 23.74
CA ILE A 270 21.15 -27.39 22.90
C ILE A 270 19.72 -26.87 23.11
N GLN A 271 19.34 -26.59 24.35
CA GLN A 271 18.02 -26.03 24.66
C GLN A 271 17.85 -24.63 24.02
N GLU A 272 18.86 -23.75 24.17
CA GLU A 272 18.87 -22.43 23.56
C GLU A 272 18.81 -22.52 22.02
N ILE A 273 19.53 -23.47 21.40
CA ILE A 273 19.47 -23.71 19.94
C ILE A 273 18.08 -24.18 19.49
N ARG A 274 17.44 -25.08 20.24
CA ARG A 274 16.06 -25.53 19.93
C ARG A 274 15.09 -24.37 19.97
N GLU A 275 15.22 -23.50 20.97
CA GLU A 275 14.39 -22.31 21.12
C GLU A 275 14.59 -21.32 19.96
N ILE A 276 15.85 -21.04 19.58
CA ILE A 276 16.15 -20.20 18.41
C ILE A 276 15.55 -20.82 17.15
N THR A 277 15.68 -22.13 16.95
CA THR A 277 15.17 -22.83 15.76
C THR A 277 13.64 -22.74 15.66
N HIS A 278 12.95 -22.91 16.79
CA HIS A 278 11.50 -22.75 16.87
C HIS A 278 11.08 -21.31 16.52
N ASN A 279 11.71 -20.32 17.16
CA ASN A 279 11.40 -18.91 16.94
C ASN A 279 11.65 -18.48 15.48
N LEU A 280 12.75 -18.93 14.89
CA LEU A 280 13.04 -18.68 13.49
C LEU A 280 12.01 -19.34 12.56
N GLY A 281 11.55 -20.55 12.90
CA GLY A 281 10.49 -21.24 12.16
C GLY A 281 9.18 -20.46 12.15
N VAL A 282 8.79 -19.89 13.30
CA VAL A 282 7.62 -19.01 13.42
C VAL A 282 7.79 -17.77 12.53
N ALA A 283 8.91 -17.06 12.65
CA ALA A 283 9.17 -15.86 11.85
C ALA A 283 9.15 -16.15 10.34
N ILE A 284 9.78 -17.24 9.89
CA ILE A 284 9.76 -17.68 8.47
C ILE A 284 8.34 -17.98 8.00
N SER A 285 7.52 -18.63 8.84
CA SER A 285 6.14 -18.96 8.49
C SER A 285 5.25 -17.71 8.39
N GLU A 286 5.39 -16.76 9.31
CA GLU A 286 4.66 -15.49 9.30
C GLU A 286 5.08 -14.63 8.10
N GLN A 287 6.38 -14.56 7.78
CA GLN A 287 6.89 -13.88 6.60
C GLN A 287 6.40 -14.52 5.30
N ARG A 288 6.38 -15.85 5.21
CA ARG A 288 5.81 -16.56 4.04
C ARG A 288 4.34 -16.23 3.84
N ASN A 289 3.55 -16.22 4.92
CA ASN A 289 2.14 -15.85 4.85
C ASN A 289 1.94 -14.40 4.37
N LEU A 290 2.80 -13.47 4.79
CA LEU A 290 2.78 -12.10 4.30
C LEU A 290 3.07 -12.01 2.80
N ILE A 291 4.09 -12.74 2.33
CA ILE A 291 4.46 -12.78 0.91
C ILE A 291 3.32 -13.37 0.07
N LEU A 292 2.70 -14.48 0.52
CA LEU A 292 1.57 -15.10 -0.19
C LEU A 292 0.35 -14.17 -0.29
N ASN A 293 0.08 -13.37 0.75
CA ASN A 293 -1.02 -12.42 0.76
C ASN A 293 -0.82 -11.23 -0.21
N ARG A 294 0.33 -11.07 -0.85
CA ARG A 294 0.64 -9.99 -1.81
C ARG A 294 -0.37 -9.90 -2.96
N HIS A 295 -0.76 -11.04 -3.54
CA HIS A 295 -1.67 -11.08 -4.69
C HIS A 295 -3.07 -10.60 -4.29
N ASN A 296 -3.60 -11.15 -3.20
CA ASN A 296 -4.89 -10.75 -2.62
C ASN A 296 -4.97 -9.24 -2.35
N LEU A 297 -3.87 -8.62 -1.93
CA LEU A 297 -3.83 -7.19 -1.62
C LEU A 297 -3.85 -6.32 -2.86
N SER A 298 -3.14 -6.74 -3.90
CA SER A 298 -3.16 -6.06 -5.19
C SER A 298 -4.56 -6.13 -5.80
N ASP A 299 -5.20 -7.30 -5.71
CA ASP A 299 -6.57 -7.51 -6.21
C ASP A 299 -7.61 -6.74 -5.42
N LEU A 300 -7.52 -6.74 -4.08
CA LEU A 300 -8.40 -5.94 -3.22
C LEU A 300 -8.25 -4.45 -3.49
N TYR A 301 -7.04 -3.95 -3.69
CA TYR A 301 -6.80 -2.56 -4.03
C TYR A 301 -7.40 -2.21 -5.40
N MET A 302 -7.18 -3.04 -6.41
CA MET A 302 -7.75 -2.86 -7.74
C MET A 302 -9.29 -2.93 -7.75
N ASP A 303 -9.89 -3.85 -6.99
CA ASP A 303 -11.35 -3.90 -6.81
C ASP A 303 -11.87 -2.65 -6.08
N THR A 304 -11.15 -2.18 -5.06
CA THR A 304 -11.52 -0.98 -4.30
C THR A 304 -11.42 0.27 -5.18
N ILE A 305 -10.39 0.37 -6.04
CA ILE A 305 -10.29 1.39 -7.08
C ILE A 305 -11.45 1.30 -8.08
N LYS A 306 -11.73 0.11 -8.63
CA LYS A 306 -12.87 -0.08 -9.55
C LYS A 306 -14.16 0.40 -8.92
N ARG A 307 -14.43 0.01 -7.67
CA ARG A 307 -15.59 0.48 -6.91
C ARG A 307 -15.57 2.00 -6.71
N SER A 308 -14.41 2.61 -6.45
CA SER A 308 -14.32 4.08 -6.33
C SER A 308 -14.64 4.81 -7.63
N PHE A 309 -14.20 4.28 -8.78
CA PHE A 309 -14.58 4.81 -10.08
C PHE A 309 -16.07 4.61 -10.33
N GLU A 310 -16.60 3.41 -10.08
CA GLU A 310 -18.05 3.15 -10.12
C GLU A 310 -18.82 4.13 -9.22
N TYR A 311 -18.30 4.42 -8.03
CA TYR A 311 -18.88 5.41 -7.10
C TYR A 311 -18.80 6.85 -7.61
N SER A 312 -17.80 7.19 -8.41
CA SER A 312 -17.62 8.52 -9.01
C SER A 312 -18.57 8.76 -10.20
N PHE A 313 -18.83 7.71 -10.99
CA PHE A 313 -19.70 7.80 -12.16
C PHE A 313 -21.21 7.68 -11.85
N VAL A 314 -21.58 7.09 -10.71
CA VAL A 314 -22.99 7.08 -10.28
C VAL A 314 -23.38 8.47 -9.80
N LYS A 315 -24.15 9.22 -10.62
CA LYS A 315 -24.82 10.46 -10.19
C LYS A 315 -25.68 10.17 -8.96
N ARG A 316 -25.19 10.55 -7.79
CA ARG A 316 -25.96 10.45 -6.55
C ARG A 316 -26.83 11.68 -6.40
N PHE A 317 -28.11 11.45 -6.20
CA PHE A 317 -29.02 12.46 -5.69
C PHE A 317 -28.86 12.48 -4.18
N ASN A 318 -28.36 13.58 -3.62
CA ASN A 318 -28.40 13.80 -2.19
C ASN A 318 -29.87 13.92 -1.79
N ILE A 319 -30.45 12.90 -1.16
CA ILE A 319 -31.88 12.87 -0.82
C ILE A 319 -32.28 14.11 -0.01
N SER A 320 -31.39 14.59 0.87
CA SER A 320 -31.64 15.78 1.67
C SER A 320 -31.81 17.03 0.80
N GLU A 321 -30.88 17.29 -0.12
CA GLU A 321 -30.94 18.47 -0.99
C GLU A 321 -31.95 18.32 -2.13
N SER A 322 -32.09 17.10 -2.66
CA SER A 322 -32.84 16.83 -3.90
C SER A 322 -34.32 16.53 -3.65
N ILE A 323 -34.66 16.00 -2.47
CA ILE A 323 -36.00 15.51 -2.13
C ILE A 323 -36.53 16.23 -0.89
N LEU A 324 -35.77 16.26 0.22
CA LEU A 324 -36.26 16.82 1.49
C LEU A 324 -36.40 18.35 1.43
N GLU A 325 -35.40 19.08 0.93
CA GLU A 325 -35.49 20.54 0.83
C GLU A 325 -36.64 21.03 -0.08
N PRO A 326 -36.90 20.43 -1.26
CA PRO A 326 -38.08 20.73 -2.05
C PRO A 326 -39.40 20.35 -1.37
N LEU A 327 -39.44 19.25 -0.62
CA LEU A 327 -40.60 18.83 0.19
C LEU A 327 -40.91 19.82 1.31
N GLU A 328 -39.88 20.32 2.00
CA GLU A 328 -40.03 21.33 3.07
C GLU A 328 -40.58 22.66 2.55
N LYS A 329 -40.24 23.02 1.30
CA LYS A 329 -40.69 24.26 0.65
C LYS A 329 -42.07 24.12 -0.04
N TYR A 330 -42.70 22.94 0.03
CA TYR A 330 -43.95 22.66 -0.68
C TYR A 330 -45.18 23.00 0.17
N ASP A 331 -45.78 24.18 -0.06
CA ASP A 331 -46.92 24.68 0.74
C ASP A 331 -48.30 24.09 0.36
N VAL A 332 -48.44 23.44 -0.80
CA VAL A 332 -49.74 23.00 -1.32
C VAL A 332 -49.92 21.49 -1.18
N VAL A 333 -50.47 21.14 -0.01
CA VAL A 333 -51.28 19.96 0.34
C VAL A 333 -50.59 18.60 0.25
N LEU A 334 -50.39 18.01 1.43
CA LEU A 334 -49.97 16.64 1.73
C LEU A 334 -50.60 15.51 0.88
N ASP A 335 -51.72 15.75 0.20
CA ASP A 335 -52.55 14.74 -0.48
C ASP A 335 -51.78 13.91 -1.51
N LYS A 336 -50.85 14.50 -2.28
CA LYS A 336 -50.05 13.72 -3.26
C LYS A 336 -48.87 12.98 -2.63
N CYS A 337 -48.34 13.46 -1.50
CA CYS A 337 -47.23 12.81 -0.80
C CYS A 337 -47.69 11.66 0.09
N ILE A 338 -48.97 11.65 0.49
CA ILE A 338 -49.60 10.54 1.20
C ILE A 338 -49.52 9.24 0.38
N HIS A 339 -49.65 9.29 -0.94
CA HIS A 339 -49.46 8.12 -1.81
C HIS A 339 -48.04 7.51 -1.74
N LEU A 340 -47.03 8.31 -1.36
CA LEU A 340 -45.66 7.82 -1.15
C LEU A 340 -45.54 7.02 0.16
N LEU A 341 -46.38 7.35 1.15
CA LEU A 341 -46.41 6.76 2.49
C LEU A 341 -47.46 5.65 2.62
N GLU A 342 -48.48 5.61 1.76
CA GLU A 342 -49.53 4.57 1.73
C GLU A 342 -48.98 3.13 1.73
N PRO A 343 -47.92 2.77 0.96
CA PRO A 343 -47.35 1.42 0.98
C PRO A 343 -46.72 1.05 2.33
N LEU A 344 -46.22 2.04 3.08
CA LEU A 344 -45.63 1.85 4.40
C LEU A 344 -46.70 1.72 5.49
N LEU A 345 -47.90 2.26 5.25
CA LEU A 345 -49.00 2.32 6.20
C LEU A 345 -50.04 1.20 6.04
N LEU A 346 -49.98 0.41 4.96
CA LEU A 346 -50.93 -0.67 4.66
C LEU A 346 -50.30 -2.07 4.50
N PRO A 347 -49.59 -2.63 5.49
CA PRO A 347 -49.31 -4.05 5.48
C PRO A 347 -50.45 -4.80 6.18
N GLU A 348 -51.57 -5.06 5.48
CA GLU A 348 -52.41 -6.21 5.83
C GLU A 348 -51.68 -7.49 5.41
N ILE A 349 -50.58 -7.80 6.10
CA ILE A 349 -49.89 -9.07 5.92
C ILE A 349 -50.83 -10.13 6.50
N ASN A 350 -51.50 -10.86 5.62
CA ASN A 350 -52.15 -12.11 5.99
C ASN A 350 -51.06 -13.00 6.61
N LYS A 351 -51.13 -13.19 7.93
CA LYS A 351 -50.22 -14.08 8.66
C LYS A 351 -50.56 -15.53 8.31
N MET A 352 -50.17 -15.96 7.12
CA MET A 352 -50.24 -17.34 6.67
C MET A 352 -48.87 -17.97 6.89
N LEU A 353 -48.81 -18.92 7.81
CA LEU A 353 -47.65 -19.77 7.98
C LEU A 353 -47.56 -20.69 6.75
N SER A 354 -46.58 -20.47 5.88
CA SER A 354 -46.33 -21.40 4.78
C SER A 354 -45.71 -22.67 5.36
N ILE A 355 -46.26 -23.85 5.05
CA ILE A 355 -45.75 -25.14 5.55
C ILE A 355 -44.27 -25.32 5.17
N ASP A 356 -43.83 -24.75 4.04
CA ASP A 356 -42.43 -24.72 3.62
C ASP A 356 -41.50 -24.03 4.63
N GLN A 357 -41.97 -23.01 5.36
CA GLN A 357 -41.17 -22.34 6.39
C GLN A 357 -40.85 -23.24 7.59
N ILE A 358 -41.63 -24.31 7.82
CA ILE A 358 -41.36 -25.29 8.88
C ILE A 358 -40.16 -26.17 8.51
N TYR A 359 -39.94 -26.39 7.21
CA TYR A 359 -38.85 -27.22 6.70
C TYR A 359 -37.60 -26.43 6.31
N ASN A 360 -37.68 -25.10 6.29
CA ASN A 360 -36.52 -24.24 6.09
C ASN A 360 -35.49 -24.44 7.22
N GLN A 361 -34.21 -24.35 6.85
CA GLN A 361 -33.09 -24.50 7.78
C GLN A 361 -33.17 -23.41 8.86
N GLN A 362 -33.34 -23.81 10.12
CA GLN A 362 -33.23 -22.89 11.24
C GLN A 362 -31.77 -22.44 11.40
N LEU A 363 -31.51 -21.17 11.11
CA LEU A 363 -30.22 -20.54 11.41
C LEU A 363 -30.14 -20.31 12.93
N ILE A 364 -29.34 -21.13 13.60
CA ILE A 364 -28.92 -20.85 14.97
C ILE A 364 -27.90 -19.73 14.88
N PHE A 365 -28.28 -18.52 15.26
CA PHE A 365 -27.33 -17.45 15.51
C PHE A 365 -26.51 -17.82 16.75
N LYS A 366 -25.39 -18.50 16.53
CA LYS A 366 -24.28 -18.39 17.46
C LYS A 366 -23.62 -17.05 17.16
N GLU A 367 -23.57 -16.17 18.16
CA GLU A 367 -22.58 -15.10 18.18
C GLU A 367 -21.22 -15.79 18.12
N PHE A 368 -20.66 -15.88 16.92
CA PHE A 368 -19.26 -16.24 16.74
C PHE A 368 -18.48 -14.94 16.96
N ASP A 369 -17.77 -14.88 18.10
CA ASP A 369 -16.50 -14.15 18.13
C ASP A 369 -15.66 -14.67 16.96
N VAL A 370 -15.23 -13.77 16.10
CA VAL A 370 -14.41 -14.10 14.94
C VAL A 370 -13.00 -14.41 15.44
N GLU A 371 -12.79 -15.64 15.90
CA GLU A 371 -11.49 -16.29 15.91
C GLU A 371 -11.32 -17.03 14.57
N ASP A 372 -10.23 -16.68 13.87
CA ASP A 372 -9.57 -17.40 12.79
C ASP A 372 -10.47 -18.17 11.81
N SER A 373 -10.82 -17.51 10.70
CA SER A 373 -11.14 -18.21 9.48
C SER A 373 -9.87 -18.89 8.95
N HIS A 374 -9.73 -20.18 9.25
CA HIS A 374 -8.97 -21.10 8.42
C HIS A 374 -9.54 -21.04 7.00
N PHE A 375 -8.94 -20.22 6.14
CA PHE A 375 -9.21 -20.24 4.71
C PHE A 375 -8.68 -21.55 4.15
N ILE A 376 -9.61 -22.29 3.55
CA ILE A 376 -9.35 -23.47 2.73
C ILE A 376 -8.55 -22.98 1.52
N ASN A 377 -7.38 -23.58 1.28
CA ASN A 377 -6.66 -23.46 0.01
C ASN A 377 -7.59 -23.97 -1.10
N THR A 378 -8.10 -23.07 -1.94
CA THR A 378 -8.58 -23.46 -3.27
C THR A 378 -7.43 -23.26 -4.25
N GLU A 379 -7.15 -24.33 -4.97
CA GLU A 379 -5.94 -24.59 -5.74
C GLU A 379 -5.83 -23.68 -6.98
N GLU A 380 -4.59 -23.35 -7.36
CA GLU A 380 -4.16 -22.58 -8.54
C GLU A 380 -4.74 -23.05 -9.90
N TYR A 381 -5.55 -24.12 -9.93
CA TYR A 381 -6.20 -24.67 -11.12
C TYR A 381 -7.54 -23.99 -11.49
N GLU A 382 -8.21 -23.29 -10.57
CA GLU A 382 -9.48 -22.58 -10.89
C GLU A 382 -9.24 -21.23 -11.59
N ASP A 383 -8.11 -20.57 -11.31
CA ASP A 383 -7.80 -19.22 -11.84
C ASP A 383 -7.68 -19.16 -13.36
N GLU A 384 -7.14 -20.18 -14.02
CA GLU A 384 -7.02 -20.19 -15.48
C GLU A 384 -8.37 -20.38 -16.18
N ILE A 385 -9.24 -21.22 -15.63
CA ILE A 385 -10.59 -21.47 -16.15
C ILE A 385 -11.47 -20.22 -15.94
N GLU A 386 -11.37 -19.61 -14.75
CA GLU A 386 -12.08 -18.36 -14.44
C GLU A 386 -11.63 -17.22 -15.35
N LYS A 387 -10.31 -17.06 -15.58
CA LYS A 387 -9.77 -16.06 -16.53
C LYS A 387 -10.27 -16.29 -17.95
N GLN A 388 -10.25 -17.53 -18.44
CA GLN A 388 -10.78 -17.86 -19.77
C GLN A 388 -12.29 -17.59 -19.89
N ARG A 389 -13.05 -17.86 -18.82
CA ARG A 389 -14.48 -17.53 -18.74
C ARG A 389 -14.70 -16.02 -18.84
N ILE A 390 -13.98 -15.24 -18.04
CA ILE A 390 -14.06 -13.78 -18.01
C ILE A 390 -13.66 -13.17 -19.37
N GLU A 391 -12.61 -13.69 -20.02
CA GLU A 391 -12.23 -13.31 -21.38
C GLU A 391 -13.31 -13.62 -22.42
N SER A 392 -13.92 -14.79 -22.34
CA SER A 392 -15.00 -15.17 -23.26
C SER A 392 -16.20 -14.23 -23.16
N ILE A 393 -16.57 -13.80 -21.95
CA ILE A 393 -17.67 -12.88 -21.68
C ILE A 393 -17.32 -11.47 -22.16
N SER A 394 -16.13 -10.97 -21.81
CA SER A 394 -15.65 -9.66 -22.25
C SER A 394 -15.60 -9.57 -23.79
N ASN A 395 -15.14 -10.61 -24.47
CA ASN A 395 -15.12 -10.66 -25.93
C ASN A 395 -16.52 -10.65 -26.54
N LYS A 396 -17.51 -11.26 -25.88
CA LYS A 396 -18.93 -11.17 -26.30
C LYS A 396 -19.46 -9.74 -26.15
N HIS A 397 -19.12 -9.05 -25.07
CA HIS A 397 -19.51 -7.64 -24.88
C HIS A 397 -18.97 -6.74 -25.99
N VAL A 398 -17.67 -6.88 -26.32
CA VAL A 398 -17.02 -6.11 -27.39
C VAL A 398 -17.68 -6.37 -28.75
N LYS A 399 -17.97 -7.64 -29.08
CA LYS A 399 -18.67 -8.00 -30.32
C LYS A 399 -20.07 -7.37 -30.40
N ILE A 400 -20.82 -7.35 -29.31
CA ILE A 400 -22.17 -6.75 -29.29
C ILE A 400 -22.08 -5.24 -29.52
N VAL A 401 -21.16 -4.56 -28.82
CA VAL A 401 -20.97 -3.11 -28.99
C VAL A 401 -20.51 -2.79 -30.41
N LEU A 402 -19.62 -3.59 -30.99
CA LEU A 402 -19.19 -3.45 -32.38
C LEU A 402 -20.39 -3.49 -33.34
N LEU A 403 -21.24 -4.51 -33.21
CA LEU A 403 -22.41 -4.66 -34.07
C LEU A 403 -23.36 -3.47 -33.92
N LEU A 404 -23.71 -3.10 -32.69
CA LEU A 404 -24.58 -1.96 -32.41
C LEU A 404 -24.00 -0.66 -33.00
N PHE A 405 -22.74 -0.34 -32.70
CA PHE A 405 -22.12 0.91 -33.16
C PHE A 405 -21.93 0.94 -34.68
N SER A 406 -21.66 -0.20 -35.31
CA SER A 406 -21.52 -0.28 -36.77
C SER A 406 -22.82 0.08 -37.50
N GLU A 407 -23.97 -0.36 -37.00
CA GLU A 407 -25.27 -0.03 -37.59
C GLU A 407 -25.71 1.39 -37.24
N ILE A 408 -25.45 1.85 -36.01
CA ILE A 408 -25.72 3.23 -35.58
C ILE A 408 -24.97 4.24 -36.48
N ILE A 409 -23.71 3.97 -36.82
CA ILE A 409 -22.87 4.87 -37.63
C ILE A 409 -23.28 4.88 -39.10
N LYS A 410 -23.69 3.73 -39.65
CA LYS A 410 -24.18 3.65 -41.04
C LYS A 410 -25.49 4.43 -41.23
N HIS A 411 -26.43 4.27 -40.32
CA HIS A 411 -27.80 4.80 -40.47
C HIS A 411 -28.01 6.18 -39.86
N LYS A 412 -27.07 6.65 -39.00
CA LYS A 412 -27.09 7.91 -38.24
C LYS A 412 -28.25 8.07 -37.24
N GLN A 413 -29.42 7.56 -37.56
CA GLN A 413 -30.57 7.47 -36.68
C GLN A 413 -31.23 6.10 -36.91
N ILE A 414 -31.27 5.25 -35.89
CA ILE A 414 -31.81 3.90 -36.00
C ILE A 414 -32.45 3.45 -34.67
N LYS A 415 -33.53 2.67 -34.76
CA LYS A 415 -34.16 2.05 -33.60
C LYS A 415 -33.52 0.71 -33.24
N LEU A 416 -33.55 0.32 -31.97
CA LEU A 416 -33.06 -0.99 -31.52
C LEU A 416 -33.85 -2.13 -32.19
N SER A 417 -35.15 -1.95 -32.40
CA SER A 417 -35.99 -2.91 -33.13
C SER A 417 -35.52 -3.15 -34.58
N GLU A 418 -35.10 -2.09 -35.27
CA GLU A 418 -34.59 -2.14 -36.64
C GLU A 418 -33.23 -2.85 -36.69
N ILE A 419 -32.32 -2.54 -35.74
CA ILE A 419 -31.03 -3.25 -35.61
C ILE A 419 -31.25 -4.75 -35.37
N ILE A 420 -32.19 -5.12 -34.50
CA ILE A 420 -32.51 -6.53 -34.21
C ILE A 420 -33.05 -7.23 -35.46
N GLN A 421 -33.90 -6.55 -36.25
CA GLN A 421 -34.44 -7.11 -37.49
C GLN A 421 -33.35 -7.31 -38.56
N GLU A 422 -32.42 -6.37 -38.70
CA GLU A 422 -31.29 -6.49 -39.63
C GLU A 422 -30.32 -7.60 -39.22
N LEU A 423 -30.04 -7.74 -37.92
CA LEU A 423 -29.22 -8.83 -37.39
C LEU A 423 -29.85 -10.21 -37.62
N LYS A 424 -31.18 -10.33 -37.47
CA LYS A 424 -31.92 -11.55 -37.79
C LYS A 424 -31.87 -11.93 -39.27
N GLN A 425 -31.91 -10.94 -40.16
CA GLN A 425 -31.92 -11.16 -41.61
C GLN A 425 -30.52 -11.44 -42.17
N GLY A 426 -29.46 -10.84 -41.59
CA GLY A 426 -28.08 -11.01 -42.02
C GLY A 426 -27.46 -12.33 -41.54
N ASN A 427 -27.41 -12.56 -40.23
CA ASN A 427 -26.72 -13.70 -39.61
C ASN A 427 -27.54 -14.29 -38.43
N PRO A 428 -28.51 -15.19 -38.69
CA PRO A 428 -29.42 -15.69 -37.65
C PRO A 428 -28.74 -16.52 -36.55
N LYS A 429 -27.59 -17.17 -36.84
CA LYS A 429 -26.83 -17.94 -35.85
C LYS A 429 -26.10 -17.05 -34.84
N GLU A 430 -25.56 -15.94 -35.32
CA GLU A 430 -24.83 -14.96 -34.50
C GLU A 430 -25.80 -14.19 -33.60
N TYR A 431 -26.99 -13.87 -34.10
CA TYR A 431 -28.07 -13.32 -33.30
C TYR A 431 -28.48 -14.24 -32.13
N ILE A 432 -28.62 -15.55 -32.36
CA ILE A 432 -28.98 -16.50 -31.30
C ILE A 432 -27.89 -16.59 -30.22
N GLU A 433 -26.62 -16.66 -30.61
CA GLU A 433 -25.49 -16.75 -29.67
C GLU A 433 -25.35 -15.49 -28.81
N LEU A 434 -25.60 -14.31 -29.38
CA LEU A 434 -25.50 -13.03 -28.68
C LEU A 434 -26.77 -12.69 -27.88
N SER A 435 -27.93 -13.23 -28.27
CA SER A 435 -29.20 -13.07 -27.55
C SER A 435 -29.34 -14.03 -26.36
N GLN A 436 -28.58 -15.13 -26.34
CA GLN A 436 -28.49 -16.02 -25.18
C GLN A 436 -28.08 -15.24 -23.92
N GLY A 437 -28.86 -15.41 -22.84
CA GLY A 437 -28.64 -14.69 -21.58
C GLY A 437 -29.03 -13.20 -21.61
N ARG A 438 -29.78 -12.75 -22.63
CA ARG A 438 -30.29 -11.36 -22.76
C ARG A 438 -29.19 -10.30 -22.91
N LEU A 439 -27.99 -10.69 -23.32
CA LEU A 439 -26.81 -9.82 -23.32
C LEU A 439 -26.96 -8.60 -24.26
N ILE A 440 -27.54 -8.76 -25.45
CA ILE A 440 -27.80 -7.63 -26.37
C ILE A 440 -28.73 -6.59 -25.71
N PHE A 441 -29.84 -7.04 -25.11
CA PHE A 441 -30.81 -6.16 -24.46
C PHE A 441 -30.22 -5.50 -23.21
N PHE A 442 -29.43 -6.25 -22.44
CA PHE A 442 -28.73 -5.73 -21.26
C PHE A 442 -27.70 -4.66 -21.64
N ILE A 443 -26.91 -4.88 -22.69
CA ILE A 443 -25.92 -3.90 -23.19
C ILE A 443 -26.63 -2.68 -23.76
N ALA A 444 -27.71 -2.86 -24.53
CA ALA A 444 -28.50 -1.74 -25.03
C ALA A 444 -29.11 -0.90 -23.89
N PHE A 445 -29.59 -1.53 -22.83
CA PHE A 445 -30.05 -0.85 -21.62
C PHE A 445 -28.92 -0.13 -20.89
N LYS A 446 -27.74 -0.76 -20.76
CA LYS A 446 -26.55 -0.12 -20.17
C LYS A 446 -26.05 1.06 -20.98
N LEU A 447 -26.15 1.01 -22.31
CA LEU A 447 -25.85 2.15 -23.17
C LEU A 447 -26.85 3.28 -22.93
N PHE A 448 -28.14 2.97 -22.76
CA PHE A 448 -29.16 3.97 -22.42
C PHE A 448 -28.86 4.72 -21.10
N ASP A 449 -28.33 4.04 -20.07
CA ASP A 449 -27.93 4.68 -18.80
C ASP A 449 -26.92 5.85 -19.00
N PHE A 450 -26.16 5.86 -20.10
CA PHE A 450 -25.22 6.94 -20.40
C PHE A 450 -25.86 8.18 -21.03
N GLU A 451 -27.06 8.07 -21.63
CA GLU A 451 -27.84 9.10 -22.36
C GLU A 451 -27.11 9.81 -23.53
N ASN A 452 -25.87 10.25 -23.32
CA ASN A 452 -25.00 10.92 -24.27
C ASN A 452 -23.56 10.37 -24.15
N ILE A 453 -23.08 9.71 -25.20
CA ILE A 453 -21.73 9.13 -25.26
C ILE A 453 -20.84 10.05 -26.11
N SER A 454 -19.99 10.86 -25.47
CA SER A 454 -19.02 11.73 -26.15
C SER A 454 -17.82 10.94 -26.68
N ILE A 455 -17.86 10.54 -27.94
CA ILE A 455 -16.82 9.71 -28.58
C ILE A 455 -15.55 10.54 -28.84
N LYS A 456 -15.69 11.81 -29.23
CA LYS A 456 -14.56 12.67 -29.56
C LYS A 456 -13.71 13.04 -28.35
N ASP A 457 -14.35 13.32 -27.22
CA ASP A 457 -13.65 13.64 -25.96
C ASP A 457 -12.87 12.42 -25.47
N PHE A 458 -13.47 11.23 -25.54
CA PHE A 458 -12.85 9.96 -25.17
C PHE A 458 -11.56 9.67 -25.97
N TYR A 459 -11.54 9.87 -27.28
CA TYR A 459 -10.32 9.64 -28.09
C TYR A 459 -9.28 10.77 -28.00
N LEU A 460 -9.65 11.97 -27.53
CA LEU A 460 -8.73 13.09 -27.35
C LEU A 460 -7.97 13.03 -26.00
N GLU A 461 -8.53 12.38 -24.99
CA GLU A 461 -7.87 12.18 -23.71
C GLU A 461 -6.63 11.27 -23.85
N LYS A 462 -5.45 11.82 -23.53
CA LYS A 462 -4.14 11.12 -23.63
C LYS A 462 -3.93 10.04 -22.56
N ASN A 463 -4.79 9.99 -21.53
CA ASN A 463 -4.71 9.01 -20.45
C ASN A 463 -5.67 7.85 -20.73
N LYS A 464 -5.37 7.04 -21.75
CA LYS A 464 -6.08 5.78 -21.96
C LYS A 464 -5.66 4.78 -20.88
N VAL A 465 -6.42 4.70 -19.79
CA VAL A 465 -6.24 3.64 -18.79
C VAL A 465 -6.73 2.34 -19.42
N MET A 466 -5.81 1.41 -19.69
CA MET A 466 -6.17 0.05 -20.13
C MET A 466 -6.80 -0.68 -18.94
N MET A 467 -8.13 -0.77 -18.90
CA MET A 467 -8.80 -1.64 -17.94
C MET A 467 -8.63 -3.11 -18.35
N GLY A 468 -8.26 -3.95 -17.39
CA GLY A 468 -8.14 -5.41 -17.56
C GLY A 468 -9.47 -6.09 -17.91
N VAL A 469 -9.43 -7.40 -18.15
CA VAL A 469 -10.63 -8.22 -18.43
C VAL A 469 -11.58 -8.22 -17.24
N SER A 470 -12.85 -7.91 -17.51
CA SER A 470 -13.91 -7.83 -16.51
C SER A 470 -15.12 -8.63 -16.98
N GLU A 471 -15.81 -9.23 -16.02
CA GLU A 471 -17.12 -9.86 -16.24
C GLU A 471 -18.21 -8.79 -16.40
N SER A 472 -18.03 -7.60 -15.82
CA SER A 472 -18.97 -6.48 -15.96
C SER A 472 -18.81 -5.74 -17.30
N PHE A 473 -19.93 -5.26 -17.85
CA PHE A 473 -19.95 -4.46 -19.07
C PHE A 473 -19.17 -3.15 -18.88
N ASN A 474 -18.21 -2.88 -19.77
CA ASN A 474 -17.37 -1.70 -19.74
C ASN A 474 -17.29 -1.07 -21.14
N LEU A 475 -17.85 0.14 -21.26
CA LEU A 475 -17.94 0.86 -22.53
C LEU A 475 -16.57 1.32 -23.04
N GLU A 476 -15.69 1.79 -22.16
CA GLU A 476 -14.38 2.35 -22.55
C GLU A 476 -13.47 1.31 -23.19
N ARG A 477 -13.43 0.11 -22.59
CA ARG A 477 -12.70 -1.02 -23.17
C ARG A 477 -13.24 -1.38 -24.55
N CYS A 478 -14.57 -1.46 -24.68
CA CYS A 478 -15.20 -1.78 -25.96
C CYS A 478 -14.83 -0.72 -27.01
N LEU A 479 -14.88 0.56 -26.67
CA LEU A 479 -14.50 1.65 -27.58
C LEU A 479 -13.03 1.56 -28.01
N ILE A 480 -12.10 1.24 -27.10
CA ILE A 480 -10.67 1.05 -27.43
C ILE A 480 -10.47 -0.11 -28.43
N GLU A 481 -11.10 -1.27 -28.18
CA GLU A 481 -10.95 -2.45 -29.06
C GLU A 481 -11.62 -2.26 -30.43
N ILE A 482 -12.65 -1.42 -30.49
CA ILE A 482 -13.46 -1.14 -31.69
C ILE A 482 -12.84 0.02 -32.53
N GLU A 483 -11.88 0.78 -31.99
CA GLU A 483 -11.28 1.97 -32.60
C GLU A 483 -10.82 1.76 -34.06
N ASP A 484 -10.23 0.60 -34.34
CA ASP A 484 -9.69 0.25 -35.66
C ASP A 484 -10.63 -0.61 -36.52
N GLN A 485 -11.77 -1.07 -35.96
CA GLN A 485 -12.68 -2.02 -36.62
C GLN A 485 -13.87 -1.35 -37.32
N ILE A 486 -14.21 -0.10 -36.97
CA ILE A 486 -15.32 0.63 -37.58
C ILE A 486 -14.82 1.91 -38.25
N GLU A 487 -14.95 1.95 -39.58
CA GLU A 487 -14.63 3.13 -40.38
C GLU A 487 -15.57 4.30 -40.03
N GLY A 488 -15.04 5.37 -39.43
CA GLY A 488 -15.78 6.61 -39.17
C GLY A 488 -16.06 6.95 -37.70
N ILE A 489 -15.73 6.06 -36.75
CA ILE A 489 -15.91 6.32 -35.30
C ILE A 489 -15.17 7.57 -34.81
N LYS A 490 -13.96 7.83 -35.34
CA LYS A 490 -13.17 9.01 -34.92
C LYS A 490 -13.81 10.34 -35.36
N ASN A 491 -14.74 10.29 -36.32
CA ASN A 491 -15.42 11.47 -36.86
C ASN A 491 -16.78 11.75 -36.22
N THR A 492 -17.28 10.85 -35.35
CA THR A 492 -18.53 11.08 -34.60
C THR A 492 -18.26 11.88 -33.33
N GLN A 493 -19.02 12.95 -33.10
CA GLN A 493 -18.89 13.76 -31.90
C GLN A 493 -19.52 13.07 -30.69
N ALA A 494 -20.78 12.64 -30.83
CA ALA A 494 -21.47 11.94 -29.76
C ALA A 494 -22.59 11.02 -30.27
N ILE A 495 -23.00 10.04 -29.46
CA ILE A 495 -24.21 9.24 -29.68
C ILE A 495 -25.21 9.56 -28.57
N ILE A 496 -26.40 10.01 -28.95
CA ILE A 496 -27.52 10.28 -28.05
C ILE A 496 -28.48 9.10 -28.11
N ILE A 497 -28.93 8.64 -26.94
CA ILE A 497 -29.84 7.50 -26.81
C ILE A 497 -31.12 8.00 -26.13
N SER A 498 -32.26 7.82 -26.80
CA SER A 498 -33.56 8.26 -26.30
C SER A 498 -34.61 7.14 -26.34
N LYS A 499 -35.63 7.23 -25.49
CA LYS A 499 -36.74 6.26 -25.44
C LYS A 499 -37.80 6.59 -26.46
N VAL A 500 -38.28 5.57 -27.17
CA VAL A 500 -39.46 5.64 -28.03
C VAL A 500 -40.64 4.96 -27.31
N ALA A 501 -41.86 5.42 -27.58
CA ALA A 501 -43.08 4.86 -26.98
C ALA A 501 -43.44 3.44 -27.49
N ASP A 502 -42.74 2.95 -28.51
CA ASP A 502 -42.95 1.63 -29.10
C ASP A 502 -42.34 0.55 -28.18
N GLU A 503 -43.03 -0.59 -28.03
CA GLU A 503 -42.54 -1.74 -27.26
C GLU A 503 -41.95 -2.81 -28.19
N ILE A 504 -40.75 -3.28 -27.86
CA ILE A 504 -40.11 -4.44 -28.46
C ILE A 504 -40.53 -5.67 -27.65
N THR A 505 -41.20 -6.62 -28.30
CA THR A 505 -41.44 -7.96 -27.75
C THR A 505 -40.72 -8.97 -28.62
N GLU A 506 -39.72 -9.63 -28.04
CA GLU A 506 -38.87 -10.58 -28.76
C GLU A 506 -38.89 -11.95 -28.10
N VAL A 507 -39.11 -12.99 -28.91
CA VAL A 507 -39.16 -14.38 -28.46
C VAL A 507 -37.91 -15.09 -28.97
N ILE A 508 -37.06 -15.53 -28.03
CA ILE A 508 -35.84 -16.27 -28.32
C ILE A 508 -36.10 -17.74 -27.98
N GLU A 509 -35.90 -18.62 -28.94
CA GLU A 509 -35.98 -20.07 -28.74
C GLU A 509 -34.58 -20.68 -28.93
N PHE A 510 -34.06 -21.34 -27.89
CA PHE A 510 -32.79 -22.05 -27.95
C PHE A 510 -32.86 -23.41 -27.22
N GLU A 511 -31.95 -24.31 -27.55
CA GLU A 511 -31.91 -25.68 -27.01
C GLU A 511 -30.65 -25.84 -26.16
N GLU A 512 -30.82 -26.01 -24.85
CA GLU A 512 -29.72 -26.16 -23.88
C GLU A 512 -29.93 -27.45 -23.08
N ASN A 513 -28.90 -28.31 -23.02
CA ASN A 513 -28.93 -29.59 -22.32
C ASN A 513 -30.13 -30.51 -22.66
N GLY A 514 -30.61 -30.47 -23.90
CA GLY A 514 -31.73 -31.30 -24.38
C GLY A 514 -33.12 -30.76 -24.04
N MET A 515 -33.23 -29.56 -23.46
CA MET A 515 -34.50 -28.86 -23.23
C MET A 515 -34.62 -27.66 -24.17
N ARG A 516 -35.80 -27.49 -24.78
CA ARG A 516 -36.13 -26.29 -25.56
C ARG A 516 -36.62 -25.19 -24.62
N ILE A 517 -35.84 -24.13 -24.50
CA ILE A 517 -36.13 -22.96 -23.68
C ILE A 517 -36.66 -21.88 -24.60
N ARG A 518 -37.82 -21.33 -24.24
CA ARG A 518 -38.45 -20.19 -24.91
C ARG A 518 -38.44 -19.01 -23.94
N GLU A 519 -37.67 -17.98 -24.27
CA GLU A 519 -37.60 -16.74 -23.50
C GLU A 519 -38.32 -15.62 -24.24
N GLU A 520 -39.14 -14.87 -23.53
CA GLU A 520 -39.82 -13.68 -24.05
C GLU A 520 -39.24 -12.45 -23.35
N VAL A 521 -38.72 -11.51 -24.13
CA VAL A 521 -38.14 -10.25 -23.66
C VAL A 521 -39.00 -9.09 -24.14
N SER A 522 -39.55 -8.32 -23.19
CA SER A 522 -40.31 -7.10 -23.45
C SER A 522 -39.53 -5.87 -22.97
N MET A 523 -39.25 -4.93 -23.86
CA MET A 523 -38.52 -3.68 -23.54
C MET A 523 -39.06 -2.50 -24.36
N THR A 524 -38.99 -1.28 -23.82
CA THR A 524 -39.28 -0.06 -24.60
C THR A 524 -38.16 0.20 -25.62
N ASP A 525 -38.55 0.52 -26.86
CA ASP A 525 -37.60 0.70 -27.96
C ASP A 525 -36.68 1.91 -27.71
N LEU A 526 -35.42 1.77 -28.13
CA LEU A 526 -34.38 2.77 -27.95
C LEU A 526 -34.01 3.34 -29.32
N LEU A 527 -33.98 4.67 -29.42
CA LEU A 527 -33.55 5.41 -30.59
C LEU A 527 -32.11 5.88 -30.37
N PHE A 528 -31.22 5.51 -31.27
CA PHE A 528 -29.83 5.93 -31.28
C PHE A 528 -29.64 7.01 -32.35
N GLU A 529 -29.11 8.17 -31.97
CA GLU A 529 -28.84 9.31 -32.85
C GLU A 529 -27.36 9.69 -32.82
N VAL A 530 -26.73 9.75 -33.98
CA VAL A 530 -25.34 10.16 -34.15
C VAL A 530 -25.27 11.68 -34.35
N VAL A 531 -24.59 12.35 -33.43
CA VAL A 531 -24.19 13.75 -33.55
C VAL A 531 -22.82 13.81 -34.23
N GLY A 532 -22.77 14.39 -35.43
CA GLY A 532 -21.54 14.57 -36.23
C GLY A 532 -20.74 15.79 -35.86
#